data_AF-A0A2H3D9M3-F1
#
_entry.id   AF-A0A2H3D9M3-F1
#
_cell.length_a   1.000
_cell.length_b   1.000
_cell.length_c   1.000
_cell.angle_alpha   90.00
_cell.angle_beta   90.00
_cell.angle_gamma   90.00
#
_symmetry.space_group_name_H-M   'P 1'
#
loop_
_entity.id
_entity.type
_entity.pdbx_description
1 polymer ?
#
loop_
_entity_poly.entity_id
_entity_poly.type
_entity_poly.pdbx_seq_one_letter_code
_entity_poly.pdbx_strand_id
1 'polypeptide(L)'
;MITTACGGPCPQCGFAPSDRPLPNGISAARLQDFFACNDAPVGAERTDLEAVVREGERYLAHLQQRISLTRNTLESLLEEQNRAVKHISDSKSVLNPVRRDFEPYLSFVDGVAETLALLDSLNIKNPPWNLSYVTSQWRQAALTTPRLWSSIRLQLR
;
A
#
# COMPACT_ATOMS: atom_id res chain seq x y z
N MET A 1 5.92 3.74 -36.47
CA MET A 1 6.64 2.55 -35.98
C MET A 1 8.03 3.00 -35.57
N ILE A 2 8.29 3.19 -34.28
CA ILE A 2 9.61 3.61 -33.80
C ILE A 2 10.23 2.40 -33.12
N THR A 3 11.17 1.79 -33.82
CA THR A 3 12.08 0.77 -33.29
C THR A 3 13.28 1.49 -32.68
N THR A 4 13.30 1.62 -31.36
CA THR A 4 14.53 1.97 -30.63
C THR A 4 15.01 0.72 -29.91
N ALA A 5 16.16 0.22 -30.34
CA ALA A 5 16.93 -0.78 -29.63
C ALA A 5 17.38 -0.19 -28.28
N CYS A 6 16.72 -0.60 -27.19
CA CYS A 6 17.00 -0.16 -25.82
C CYS A 6 18.03 -1.11 -25.18
N GLY A 7 19.32 -0.72 -25.21
CA GLY A 7 20.37 -1.38 -24.41
C GLY A 7 20.69 -0.67 -23.09
N GLY A 8 19.96 0.39 -22.73
CA GLY A 8 20.19 1.18 -21.52
C GLY A 8 19.25 0.78 -20.36
N PRO A 9 19.61 1.08 -19.09
CA PRO A 9 18.69 0.98 -17.97
C PRO A 9 17.42 1.78 -18.23
N CYS A 10 16.26 1.23 -17.83
CA CYS A 10 14.98 1.90 -17.98
C CYS A 10 15.03 3.32 -17.37
N PRO A 11 14.69 4.38 -18.11
CA PRO A 11 14.79 5.75 -17.60
C PRO A 11 13.77 6.06 -16.49
N GLN A 12 12.73 5.25 -16.33
CA GLN A 12 11.72 5.43 -15.27
C GLN A 12 12.08 4.71 -13.96
N CYS A 13 12.66 3.52 -14.03
CA CYS A 13 12.90 2.69 -12.83
C CYS A 13 14.34 2.20 -12.68
N GLY A 14 15.25 2.57 -13.59
CA GLY A 14 16.64 2.15 -13.58
C GLY A 14 16.87 0.66 -13.88
N PHE A 15 15.83 -0.10 -14.19
CA PHE A 15 15.95 -1.53 -14.46
C PHE A 15 16.72 -1.79 -15.75
N ALA A 16 17.82 -2.53 -15.66
CA ALA A 16 18.55 -3.07 -16.81
C ALA A 16 18.50 -4.61 -16.76
N PRO A 17 18.16 -5.28 -17.87
CA PRO A 17 18.41 -6.71 -18.01
C PRO A 17 19.91 -6.98 -17.80
N SER A 18 20.26 -8.14 -17.23
CA SER A 18 21.67 -8.53 -17.28
C SER A 18 21.95 -9.09 -18.66
N ASP A 19 22.82 -8.43 -19.41
CA ASP A 19 23.29 -8.87 -20.73
C ASP A 19 24.32 -10.01 -20.64
N ARG A 20 24.51 -10.63 -19.48
CA ARG A 20 25.42 -11.78 -19.37
C ARG A 20 24.81 -12.93 -20.18
N PRO A 21 25.40 -13.32 -21.32
CA PRO A 21 24.91 -14.46 -22.05
C PRO A 21 25.13 -15.69 -21.18
N LEU A 22 24.18 -16.62 -21.21
CA LEU A 22 24.48 -17.98 -20.77
C LEU A 22 25.64 -18.51 -21.63
N PRO A 23 26.56 -19.31 -21.06
CA PRO A 23 27.64 -19.91 -21.85
C PRO A 23 27.07 -20.65 -23.05
N ASN A 24 27.73 -20.53 -24.20
CA ASN A 24 27.48 -21.42 -25.33
C ASN A 24 27.88 -22.83 -24.89
N GLY A 25 26.89 -23.67 -24.63
CA GLY A 25 27.08 -25.07 -24.26
C GLY A 25 27.04 -26.01 -25.44
N ILE A 26 27.12 -27.30 -25.14
CA ILE A 26 26.83 -28.38 -26.08
C ILE A 26 25.45 -28.15 -26.72
N SER A 27 25.31 -28.49 -28.01
CA SER A 27 24.04 -28.34 -28.72
C SER A 27 22.92 -29.12 -28.05
N ALA A 28 21.68 -28.61 -28.16
CA ALA A 28 20.51 -29.29 -27.59
C ALA A 28 20.34 -30.72 -28.12
N ALA A 29 20.64 -30.96 -29.40
CA ALA A 29 20.60 -32.30 -29.99
C ALA A 29 21.60 -33.24 -29.31
N ARG A 30 22.84 -32.80 -29.09
CA ARG A 30 23.87 -33.62 -28.46
C ARG A 30 23.59 -33.85 -26.97
N LEU A 31 22.95 -32.90 -26.28
CA LEU A 31 22.41 -33.12 -24.93
C LEU A 31 21.32 -34.21 -24.91
N GLN A 32 20.44 -34.25 -25.91
CA GLN A 32 19.43 -35.31 -26.01
C GLN A 32 20.05 -36.69 -26.23
N ASP A 33 21.14 -36.79 -27.00
CA ASP A 33 21.87 -38.06 -27.16
C ASP A 33 22.35 -38.59 -25.80
N PHE A 34 22.92 -37.74 -24.95
CA PHE A 34 23.33 -38.11 -23.58
C PHE A 34 22.16 -38.49 -22.67
N PHE A 35 20.94 -38.04 -22.97
CA PHE A 35 19.75 -38.48 -22.22
C PHE A 35 19.19 -39.81 -22.77
N ALA A 36 19.48 -40.14 -24.02
CA ALA A 36 19.02 -41.36 -24.68
C ALA A 36 19.92 -42.58 -24.37
N CYS A 37 21.20 -42.37 -24.07
CA CYS A 37 22.12 -43.42 -23.64
C CYS A 37 22.86 -43.07 -22.35
N ASN A 38 23.36 -44.08 -21.63
CA ASN A 38 24.14 -43.87 -20.39
C ASN A 38 25.63 -43.59 -20.66
N ASP A 39 25.98 -43.15 -21.86
CA ASP A 39 27.37 -42.87 -22.19
C ASP A 39 27.84 -41.61 -21.48
N ALA A 40 28.98 -41.70 -20.79
CA ALA A 40 29.55 -40.55 -20.10
C ALA A 40 30.14 -39.55 -21.12
N PRO A 41 29.96 -38.22 -20.91
CA PRO A 41 30.68 -37.23 -21.69
C PRO A 41 32.18 -37.35 -21.42
N VAL A 42 32.99 -37.21 -22.48
CA VAL A 42 34.46 -37.33 -22.42
C VAL A 42 35.15 -36.17 -23.13
N GLY A 43 36.41 -35.92 -22.79
CA GLY A 43 37.24 -34.93 -23.45
C GLY A 43 36.68 -33.50 -23.39
N ALA A 44 36.60 -32.86 -24.56
CA ALA A 44 36.12 -31.49 -24.69
C ALA A 44 34.67 -31.32 -24.24
N GLU A 45 33.79 -32.27 -24.59
CA GLU A 45 32.37 -32.22 -24.22
C GLU A 45 32.17 -32.17 -22.71
N ARG A 46 32.94 -32.98 -21.97
CA ARG A 46 32.91 -32.95 -20.50
C ARG A 46 33.37 -31.59 -19.95
N THR A 47 34.45 -31.06 -20.51
CA THR A 47 35.00 -29.76 -20.09
C THR A 47 34.00 -28.63 -20.33
N ASP A 48 33.30 -28.66 -21.47
CA ASP A 48 32.28 -27.69 -21.82
C ASP A 48 31.07 -27.77 -20.88
N LEU A 49 30.59 -28.97 -20.55
CA LEU A 49 29.51 -29.16 -19.58
C LEU A 49 29.90 -28.66 -18.17
N GLU A 50 31.11 -28.98 -17.71
CA GLU A 50 31.63 -28.50 -16.43
C GLU A 50 31.74 -26.96 -16.40
N ALA A 51 32.11 -26.34 -17.53
CA ALA A 51 32.13 -24.88 -17.68
C ALA A 51 30.72 -24.27 -17.65
N VAL A 52 29.75 -24.90 -18.33
CA VAL A 52 28.33 -24.49 -18.31
C VAL A 52 27.79 -24.54 -16.89
N VAL A 53 28.05 -25.62 -16.13
CA VAL A 53 27.59 -25.75 -14.74
C VAL A 53 28.18 -24.64 -13.88
N ARG A 54 29.51 -24.48 -13.88
CA ARG A 54 30.21 -23.49 -13.04
C ARG A 54 29.73 -22.05 -13.32
N GLU A 55 29.61 -21.68 -14.60
CA GLU A 55 29.19 -20.34 -14.97
C GLU A 55 27.68 -20.14 -14.77
N GLY A 56 26.86 -21.18 -14.97
CA GLY A 56 25.43 -21.17 -14.65
C GLY A 56 25.16 -20.96 -13.16
N GLU A 57 25.88 -21.66 -12.28
CA GLU A 57 25.80 -21.48 -10.83
C GLU A 57 26.20 -20.05 -10.42
N ARG A 58 27.28 -19.52 -11.01
CA ARG A 58 27.72 -18.14 -10.76
C ARG A 58 26.68 -17.12 -11.20
N TYR A 59 26.04 -17.34 -12.35
CA TYR A 59 24.97 -16.48 -12.85
C TYR A 59 23.72 -16.56 -11.96
N LEU A 60 23.35 -17.75 -11.51
CA LEU A 60 22.22 -17.97 -10.61
C LEU A 60 22.42 -17.23 -9.28
N ALA A 61 23.60 -17.33 -8.68
CA ALA A 61 23.95 -16.61 -7.45
C ALA A 61 23.84 -15.08 -7.64
N HIS A 62 24.31 -14.57 -8.77
CA HIS A 62 24.18 -13.16 -9.10
C HIS A 62 22.71 -12.71 -9.25
N LEU A 63 21.87 -13.51 -9.91
CA LEU A 63 20.44 -13.24 -10.01
C LEU A 63 19.75 -13.23 -8.64
N GLN A 64 20.07 -14.20 -7.78
CA GLN A 64 19.53 -14.26 -6.42
C GLN A 64 19.91 -13.02 -5.59
N GLN A 65 21.16 -12.55 -5.71
CA GLN A 65 21.60 -11.31 -5.07
C GLN A 65 20.79 -10.10 -5.55
N ARG A 66 20.61 -9.96 -6.87
CA ARG A 66 19.83 -8.86 -7.46
C ARG A 66 18.38 -8.90 -7.01
N ILE A 67 17.75 -10.07 -7.03
CA ILE A 67 16.38 -10.27 -6.55
C ILE A 67 16.27 -9.83 -5.08
N SER A 68 17.22 -10.22 -4.24
CA SER A 68 17.22 -9.89 -2.81
C SER A 68 17.35 -8.38 -2.59
N LEU A 69 18.28 -7.73 -3.28
CA LEU A 69 18.45 -6.27 -3.23
C LEU A 69 17.18 -5.53 -3.66
N THR A 70 16.59 -5.92 -4.79
CA THR A 70 15.35 -5.30 -5.28
C THR A 70 14.18 -5.49 -4.32
N ARG A 71 14.05 -6.67 -3.69
CA ARG A 71 13.02 -6.91 -2.66
C ARG A 71 13.19 -5.98 -1.45
N ASN A 72 14.42 -5.82 -0.95
CA ASN A 72 14.70 -4.92 0.17
C ASN A 72 14.38 -3.46 -0.19
N THR A 73 14.73 -3.02 -1.41
CA THR A 73 14.37 -1.68 -1.89
C THR A 73 12.86 -1.51 -1.97
N LEU A 74 12.13 -2.50 -2.48
CA LEU A 74 10.67 -2.46 -2.56
C LEU A 74 10.04 -2.35 -1.17
N GLU A 75 10.51 -3.12 -0.19
CA GLU A 75 10.02 -3.07 1.18
C GLU A 75 10.19 -1.68 1.80
N SER A 76 11.37 -1.07 1.67
CA SER A 76 11.63 0.30 2.14
C SER A 76 10.71 1.34 1.50
N LEU A 77 10.47 1.24 0.19
CA LEU A 77 9.55 2.14 -0.52
C LEU A 77 8.09 1.98 -0.07
N LEU A 78 7.66 0.75 0.24
CA LEU A 78 6.32 0.51 0.77
C LEU A 78 6.15 1.10 2.17
N GLU A 79 7.17 1.01 3.02
CA GLU A 79 7.15 1.67 4.32
C GLU A 79 7.06 3.20 4.19
N GLU A 80 7.82 3.78 3.27
CA GLU A 80 7.78 5.22 2.99
C GLU A 80 6.41 5.66 2.46
N GLN A 81 5.84 4.90 1.53
CA GLN A 81 4.49 5.14 1.05
C GLN A 81 3.47 5.14 2.20
N ASN A 82 3.53 4.15 3.10
CA ASN A 82 2.63 4.06 4.24
C ASN A 82 2.77 5.27 5.18
N ARG A 83 4.01 5.70 5.45
CA ARG A 83 4.27 6.92 6.25
C ARG A 83 3.68 8.16 5.58
N ALA A 84 3.85 8.31 4.27
CA ALA A 84 3.32 9.44 3.52
C ALA A 84 1.78 9.46 3.52
N VAL A 85 1.13 8.31 3.29
CA VAL A 85 -0.33 8.17 3.36
C VAL A 85 -0.85 8.60 4.73
N LYS A 86 -0.22 8.12 5.81
CA LYS A 86 -0.59 8.50 7.18
C LYS A 86 -0.43 10.01 7.40
N HIS A 87 0.71 10.59 7.04
CA HIS A 87 0.98 12.01 7.21
C HIS A 87 -0.05 12.89 6.48
N ILE A 88 -0.42 12.51 5.25
CA ILE A 88 -1.46 13.18 4.46
C ILE A 88 -2.82 13.07 5.16
N SER A 89 -3.18 11.88 5.65
CA SER A 89 -4.43 11.65 6.38
C SER A 89 -4.50 12.51 7.64
N ASP A 90 -3.44 12.52 8.45
CA ASP A 90 -3.35 13.31 9.68
C ASP A 90 -3.46 14.81 9.37
N SER A 91 -2.76 15.28 8.34
CA SER A 91 -2.84 16.68 7.89
C SER A 91 -4.25 17.06 7.45
N LYS A 92 -4.93 16.20 6.67
CA LYS A 92 -6.33 16.41 6.27
C LYS A 92 -7.28 16.44 7.47
N SER A 93 -7.05 15.60 8.47
CA SER A 93 -7.83 15.58 9.71
C SER A 93 -7.69 16.89 10.50
N VAL A 94 -6.49 17.46 10.55
CA VAL A 94 -6.23 18.77 11.19
C VAL A 94 -6.83 19.93 10.41
N LEU A 95 -6.75 19.90 9.08
CA LEU A 95 -7.30 20.93 8.21
C LEU A 95 -8.83 20.84 8.03
N ASN A 96 -9.49 19.87 8.68
CA ASN A 96 -10.93 19.72 8.59
C ASN A 96 -11.64 21.00 9.10
N PRO A 97 -12.47 21.67 8.26
CA PRO A 97 -13.16 22.92 8.63
C PRO A 97 -13.96 22.86 9.93
N VAL A 98 -14.48 21.67 10.29
CA VAL A 98 -15.19 21.42 11.55
C VAL A 98 -14.34 21.73 12.80
N ARG A 99 -13.00 21.74 12.66
CA ARG A 99 -12.07 22.11 13.74
C ARG A 99 -11.80 23.62 13.86
N ARG A 100 -12.03 24.42 12.80
CA ARG A 100 -11.67 25.85 12.76
C ARG A 100 -12.85 26.75 13.10
N ASP A 101 -14.03 26.45 12.58
CA ASP A 101 -15.18 27.34 12.67
C ASP A 101 -16.21 26.81 13.67
N PHE A 102 -15.91 26.98 14.96
CA PHE A 102 -16.86 26.66 16.05
C PHE A 102 -17.96 27.73 16.21
N GLU A 103 -17.70 28.96 15.79
CA GLU A 103 -18.60 30.11 15.98
C GLU A 103 -19.87 30.07 15.09
N PRO A 104 -19.80 29.70 13.79
CA PRO A 104 -21.00 29.45 12.98
C PRO A 104 -21.78 28.20 13.40
N TYR A 105 -21.19 27.35 14.24
CA TYR A 105 -21.83 26.14 14.73
C TYR A 105 -22.69 26.39 15.96
N LEU A 106 -22.33 27.30 16.87
CA LEU A 106 -23.22 27.69 17.97
C LEU A 106 -24.53 28.27 17.43
N SER A 107 -24.44 29.11 16.39
CA SER A 107 -25.64 29.62 15.70
C SER A 107 -26.40 28.54 14.92
N PHE A 108 -25.71 27.54 14.37
CA PHE A 108 -26.36 26.37 13.78
C PHE A 108 -27.11 25.55 14.83
N VAL A 109 -26.47 25.20 15.95
CA VAL A 109 -27.07 24.45 17.06
C VAL A 109 -28.28 25.19 17.61
N ASP A 110 -28.15 26.50 17.87
CA ASP A 110 -29.29 27.30 18.31
C ASP A 110 -30.40 27.35 17.26
N GLY A 111 -30.04 27.46 15.97
CA GLY A 111 -30.99 27.46 14.85
C GLY A 111 -31.72 26.13 14.61
N VAL A 112 -31.08 24.99 14.89
CA VAL A 112 -31.69 23.65 14.75
C VAL A 112 -32.17 23.06 16.08
N ALA A 113 -31.88 23.70 17.22
CA ALA A 113 -32.20 23.19 18.55
C ALA A 113 -33.69 22.93 18.71
N GLU A 114 -34.55 23.77 18.13
CA GLU A 114 -36.00 23.62 18.20
C GLU A 114 -36.49 22.36 17.45
N THR A 115 -35.93 22.10 16.26
CA THR A 115 -36.21 20.89 15.48
C THR A 115 -35.67 19.63 16.18
N LEU A 116 -34.46 19.71 16.74
CA LEU A 116 -33.84 18.58 17.44
C LEU A 116 -34.49 18.30 18.80
N ALA A 117 -35.03 19.32 19.45
CA ALA A 117 -35.79 19.19 20.70
C ALA A 117 -37.12 18.45 20.50
N LEU A 118 -37.56 18.15 19.28
CA LEU A 118 -38.73 17.29 19.03
C LEU A 118 -38.41 15.79 19.09
N LEU A 119 -37.13 15.46 19.02
CA LEU A 119 -36.63 14.09 19.06
C LEU A 119 -36.53 13.61 20.52
N ASP A 120 -36.61 12.30 20.70
CA ASP A 120 -36.44 11.70 22.03
C ASP A 120 -34.98 11.78 22.46
N SER A 121 -34.69 12.57 23.48
CA SER A 121 -33.33 12.82 23.96
C SER A 121 -32.70 11.58 24.61
N LEU A 122 -33.50 10.59 25.02
CA LEU A 122 -33.00 9.33 25.58
C LEU A 122 -32.63 8.30 24.51
N ASN A 123 -33.02 8.52 23.25
CA ASN A 123 -32.62 7.65 22.17
C ASN A 123 -31.22 8.04 21.67
N ILE A 124 -30.22 7.24 22.05
CA ILE A 124 -28.80 7.40 21.69
C ILE A 124 -28.52 7.43 20.18
N LYS A 125 -29.47 7.00 19.35
CA LYS A 125 -29.35 7.07 17.88
C LYS A 125 -29.72 8.45 17.32
N ASN A 126 -30.32 9.32 18.14
CA ASN A 126 -30.77 10.63 17.70
C ASN A 126 -29.60 11.63 17.59
N PRO A 127 -29.73 12.65 16.71
CA PRO A 127 -28.68 13.62 16.41
C PRO A 127 -28.03 14.32 17.62
N PRO A 128 -28.74 14.66 18.73
CA PRO A 128 -28.11 15.29 19.90
C PRO A 128 -26.90 14.52 20.43
N TRP A 129 -26.97 13.19 20.41
CA TRP A 129 -25.86 12.33 20.82
C TRP A 129 -24.74 12.33 19.79
N ASN A 130 -25.06 12.28 18.49
CA ASN A 130 -24.07 12.32 17.41
C ASN A 130 -23.20 13.59 17.45
N LEU A 131 -23.79 14.73 17.81
CA LEU A 131 -23.05 15.99 18.00
C LEU A 131 -21.98 15.88 19.09
N SER A 132 -22.27 15.14 20.17
CA SER A 132 -21.34 14.96 21.29
C SER A 132 -20.11 14.09 20.99
N TYR A 133 -20.10 13.41 19.83
CA TYR A 133 -19.02 12.53 19.39
C TYR A 133 -18.06 13.16 18.37
N VAL A 134 -18.32 14.37 17.88
CA VAL A 134 -17.54 15.00 16.78
C VAL A 134 -16.19 15.55 17.27
N THR A 135 -16.18 16.47 18.23
CA THR A 135 -14.98 17.01 18.89
C THR A 135 -15.24 17.32 20.37
N SER A 136 -14.21 17.61 21.16
CA SER A 136 -14.37 18.04 22.56
C SER A 136 -15.18 19.33 22.68
N GLN A 137 -15.00 20.27 21.74
CA GLN A 137 -15.77 21.51 21.69
C GLN A 137 -17.24 21.26 21.34
N TRP A 138 -17.51 20.35 20.40
CA TRP A 138 -18.89 19.97 20.04
C TRP A 138 -19.60 19.27 21.19
N ARG A 139 -18.88 18.41 21.92
CA ARG A 139 -19.37 17.81 23.16
C ARG A 139 -19.71 18.87 24.20
N GLN A 140 -18.83 19.84 24.41
CA GLN A 140 -19.08 20.93 25.34
C GLN A 140 -20.33 21.72 24.92
N ALA A 141 -20.43 22.15 23.66
CA ALA A 141 -21.61 22.86 23.14
C ALA A 141 -22.91 22.07 23.33
N ALA A 142 -22.94 20.80 22.93
CA ALA A 142 -24.12 19.96 23.06
C ALA A 142 -24.54 19.81 24.53
N LEU A 143 -23.59 19.62 25.46
CA LEU A 143 -23.87 19.53 26.89
C LEU A 143 -24.27 20.86 27.53
N THR A 144 -23.78 21.99 27.01
CA THR A 144 -24.12 23.34 27.49
C THR A 144 -25.40 23.92 26.88
N THR A 145 -26.08 23.19 25.99
CA THR A 145 -27.36 23.61 25.38
C THR A 145 -28.50 22.73 25.91
N PRO A 146 -29.11 23.05 27.07
CA PRO A 146 -30.18 22.26 27.70
C PRO A 146 -31.37 21.95 26.78
N ARG A 147 -31.66 22.85 25.82
CA ARG A 147 -32.76 22.70 24.87
C ARG A 147 -32.67 21.41 24.03
N LEU A 148 -31.47 20.96 23.69
CA LEU A 148 -31.26 19.70 22.94
C LEU A 148 -31.71 18.45 23.71
N TRP A 149 -31.82 18.54 25.04
CA TRP A 149 -32.13 17.43 25.94
C TRP A 149 -33.56 17.50 26.50
N SER A 150 -34.35 18.50 26.08
CA SER A 150 -35.61 18.87 26.71
C SER A 150 -36.81 17.94 26.43
N SER A 151 -36.72 17.05 25.44
CA SER A 151 -37.81 16.13 25.06
C SER A 151 -37.47 14.70 25.43
N ILE A 152 -38.27 14.13 26.33
CA ILE A 152 -38.17 12.72 26.74
C ILE A 152 -39.46 12.04 26.34
N ARG A 153 -39.38 11.01 25.49
CA ARG A 153 -40.55 10.20 25.13
C ARG A 153 -40.59 8.92 25.92
N LEU A 154 -41.44 8.88 26.93
CA LEU A 154 -41.67 7.68 27.72
C LEU A 154 -42.58 6.72 26.94
N GLN A 155 -42.05 5.55 26.58
CA GLN A 155 -42.86 4.44 26.10
C GLN A 155 -43.32 3.63 27.32
N LEU A 156 -44.56 3.88 27.76
CA LEU A 156 -45.21 3.05 28.76
C LEU A 156 -45.71 1.76 28.08
N ARG A 157 -45.32 0.61 28.63
CA ARG A 157 -45.80 -0.73 28.24
C ARG A 157 -46.94 -1.16 29.13
#